data_AF-A0A842VTJ9-F1
#
_entry.id   AF-A0A842VTJ9-F1
#
_cell.length_a   1.000
_cell.length_b   1.000
_cell.length_c   1.000
_cell.angle_alpha   90.00
_cell.angle_beta   90.00
_cell.angle_gamma   90.00
#
_symmetry.space_group_name_H-M   'P 1'
#
loop_
_entity.id
_entity.type
_entity.pdbx_description
1 polymer ?
#
loop_
_entity_poly.entity_id
_entity_poly.type
_entity_poly.pdbx_seq_one_letter_code
_entity_poly.pdbx_strand_id
1 'polypeptide(L)'
;DHPKVKNYSFFTNFTLANKEIIDQILNTKKLHEFFISIYGHDEEAFIKFTQSNSKTYQRLISNLEYLLKKVENIKIHFQLSFGLRTYQSFDSLKACSSELCQLIKKLAIKTSKHIIINKKYYNWGGYISEEDVKGLDIYIKKAADYYKKGACSLIFYKNQVMADGRINACACRDVDATLAIGDINNQSFKEIYSVENKIYMNIIRNQQLGKFNLVCESCDFYRSIYKNYDVYDKYKKESLTLKKFLQSIK
;
A
#
# COMPACT_ATOMS: atom_id res chain seq x y z
N ASP A 1 11.97 3.92 19.23
CA ASP A 1 13.05 3.09 18.64
C ASP A 1 13.09 1.72 19.31
N HIS A 2 12.19 0.81 18.95
CA HIS A 2 12.10 -0.50 19.61
C HIS A 2 13.20 -1.45 19.10
N PRO A 3 13.94 -2.17 19.97
CA PRO A 3 15.10 -2.98 19.56
C PRO A 3 14.74 -4.15 18.63
N LYS A 4 13.54 -4.72 18.77
CA LYS A 4 13.07 -5.82 17.90
C LYS A 4 12.56 -5.36 16.52
N VAL A 5 12.35 -4.06 16.33
CA VAL A 5 11.92 -3.52 15.03
C VAL A 5 13.17 -3.18 14.23
N LYS A 6 13.32 -3.84 13.07
CA LYS A 6 14.45 -3.63 12.16
C LYS A 6 14.33 -2.32 11.41
N ASN A 7 13.16 -2.02 10.87
CA ASN A 7 12.89 -0.80 10.12
C ASN A 7 11.42 -0.41 10.12
N TYR A 8 11.17 0.84 9.71
CA TYR A 8 9.85 1.40 9.46
C TYR A 8 9.73 1.83 8.00
N SER A 9 8.50 1.88 7.50
CA SER A 9 8.18 2.52 6.24
C SER A 9 6.93 3.37 6.39
N PHE A 10 6.97 4.60 5.91
CA PHE A 10 5.85 5.55 6.01
C PHE A 10 5.29 5.86 4.64
N PHE A 11 3.97 5.90 4.54
CA PHE A 11 3.22 6.21 3.33
C PHE A 11 2.30 7.39 3.63
N THR A 12 2.33 8.43 2.80
CA THR A 12 1.52 9.63 3.00
C THR A 12 1.10 10.26 1.67
N ASN A 13 0.00 11.01 1.66
CA ASN A 13 -0.35 11.90 0.55
C ASN A 13 0.35 13.27 0.67
N PHE A 14 1.05 13.52 1.78
CA PHE A 14 1.85 14.71 2.07
C PHE A 14 1.07 16.04 2.09
N THR A 15 -0.26 16.01 2.02
CA THR A 15 -1.09 17.22 2.07
C THR A 15 -1.27 17.75 3.49
N LEU A 16 -1.21 16.88 4.50
CA LEU A 16 -1.34 17.27 5.92
C LEU A 16 0.00 17.36 6.65
N ALA A 17 1.12 17.11 5.95
CA ALA A 17 2.43 17.34 6.52
C ALA A 17 2.61 18.83 6.84
N ASN A 18 3.49 19.10 7.80
CA ASN A 18 3.98 20.43 8.11
C ASN A 18 5.50 20.35 8.28
N LYS A 19 6.16 21.50 8.45
CA LYS A 19 7.62 21.59 8.56
C LYS A 19 8.18 20.72 9.70
N GLU A 20 7.48 20.69 10.83
CA GLU A 20 7.89 19.89 12.00
C GLU A 20 7.82 18.39 11.71
N ILE A 21 6.70 17.91 11.15
CA ILE A 21 6.54 16.49 10.74
C ILE A 21 7.61 16.11 9.72
N ILE A 22 7.89 16.98 8.74
CA ILE A 22 8.92 16.73 7.73
C ILE A 22 10.28 16.58 8.41
N ASP A 23 10.65 17.50 9.30
CA ASP A 23 11.91 17.43 10.04
C ASP A 23 11.99 16.19 10.93
N GLN A 24 10.90 15.78 11.57
CA GLN A 24 10.84 14.55 12.35
C GLN A 24 11.06 13.30 11.48
N ILE A 25 10.42 13.23 10.31
CA ILE A 25 10.58 12.11 9.37
C ILE A 25 12.04 12.02 8.90
N LEU A 26 12.65 13.15 8.53
CA LEU A 26 14.06 13.21 8.09
C LEU A 26 15.02 12.68 9.17
N ASN A 27 14.71 12.92 10.44
CA ASN A 27 15.51 12.49 11.59
C ASN A 27 15.11 11.12 12.16
N THR A 28 14.12 10.43 11.58
CA THR A 28 13.61 9.17 12.13
C THR A 28 14.63 8.04 11.94
N LYS A 29 15.13 7.52 13.05
CA LYS A 29 16.01 6.33 13.08
C LYS A 29 15.26 5.10 12.56
N LYS A 30 15.99 4.22 11.86
CA LYS A 30 15.47 2.98 11.25
C LYS A 30 14.37 3.19 10.21
N LEU A 31 14.16 4.42 9.74
CA LEU A 31 13.34 4.64 8.55
C LEU A 31 14.03 3.98 7.36
N HIS A 32 13.33 3.06 6.69
CA HIS A 32 13.81 2.41 5.49
C HIS A 32 13.23 3.06 4.24
N GLU A 33 11.92 3.35 4.26
CA GLU A 33 11.23 3.99 3.14
C GLU A 33 10.26 5.07 3.61
N PHE A 34 10.29 6.21 2.94
CA PHE A 34 9.28 7.25 3.00
C PHE A 34 8.67 7.39 1.60
N PHE A 35 7.41 6.99 1.47
CA PHE A 35 6.71 6.94 0.21
C PHE A 35 5.65 8.05 0.16
N ILE A 36 5.79 8.97 -0.79
CA ILE A 36 4.84 10.05 -1.02
C ILE A 36 3.93 9.66 -2.19
N SER A 37 2.65 9.46 -1.90
CA SER A 37 1.60 9.24 -2.90
C SER A 37 1.09 10.58 -3.41
N ILE A 38 1.28 10.84 -4.70
CA ILE A 38 0.81 12.04 -5.37
C ILE A 38 -0.40 11.67 -6.23
N TYR A 39 -1.46 12.47 -6.17
CA TYR A 39 -2.71 12.26 -6.90
C TYR A 39 -2.91 13.42 -7.88
N GLY A 40 -2.95 13.14 -9.17
CA GLY A 40 -2.90 14.17 -10.23
C GLY A 40 -1.48 14.60 -10.57
N HIS A 41 -1.31 15.21 -11.74
CA HIS A 41 -0.03 15.69 -12.26
C HIS A 41 0.06 17.23 -12.31
N ASP A 42 -1.03 17.92 -12.01
CA ASP A 42 -1.15 19.37 -11.85
C ASP A 42 -2.29 19.66 -10.85
N GLU A 43 -2.61 20.94 -10.67
CA GLU A 43 -3.66 21.36 -9.73
C GLU A 43 -5.05 20.85 -10.13
N GLU A 44 -5.41 20.95 -11.41
CA GLU A 44 -6.71 20.53 -11.91
C GLU A 44 -6.92 19.03 -11.70
N ALA A 45 -5.96 18.22 -12.12
CA ALA A 45 -5.99 16.78 -11.92
C ALA A 45 -5.99 16.44 -10.42
N PHE A 46 -5.19 17.12 -9.61
CA PHE A 46 -5.19 16.91 -8.16
C PHE A 46 -6.58 17.12 -7.55
N ILE A 47 -7.22 18.24 -7.87
CA ILE A 47 -8.57 18.56 -7.37
C ILE A 47 -9.58 17.51 -7.85
N LYS A 48 -9.56 17.13 -9.13
CA LYS A 48 -10.46 16.11 -9.69
C LYS A 48 -10.29 14.75 -9.01
N PHE A 49 -9.05 14.31 -8.80
CA PHE A 49 -8.76 13.00 -8.19
C PHE A 49 -9.07 12.95 -6.69
N THR A 50 -8.77 14.02 -5.97
CA THR A 50 -8.86 14.04 -4.51
C THR A 50 -10.18 14.60 -4.01
N GLN A 51 -10.99 15.20 -4.89
CA GLN A 51 -12.16 16.02 -4.56
C GLN A 51 -11.83 17.11 -3.52
N SER A 52 -10.58 17.58 -3.53
CA SER A 52 -10.09 18.59 -2.61
C SER A 52 -10.16 19.99 -3.24
N ASN A 53 -9.33 20.91 -2.77
CA ASN A 53 -9.31 22.30 -3.23
C ASN A 53 -7.88 22.81 -3.49
N SER A 54 -7.79 23.95 -4.18
CA SER A 54 -6.55 24.66 -4.46
C SER A 54 -5.69 24.88 -3.22
N LYS A 55 -6.29 25.24 -2.08
CA LYS A 55 -5.55 25.44 -0.81
C LYS A 55 -4.82 24.17 -0.37
N THR A 56 -5.43 23.00 -0.56
CA THR A 56 -4.80 21.72 -0.22
C THR A 56 -3.70 21.34 -1.22
N TYR A 57 -3.89 21.64 -2.50
CA TYR A 57 -2.85 21.49 -3.52
C TYR A 57 -1.63 22.39 -3.21
N GLN A 58 -1.86 23.67 -2.94
CA GLN A 58 -0.80 24.63 -2.61
C GLN A 58 -0.02 24.23 -1.34
N ARG A 59 -0.70 23.62 -0.37
CA ARG A 59 -0.03 23.03 0.81
C ARG A 59 0.86 21.84 0.45
N LEU A 60 0.43 20.96 -0.46
CA LEU A 60 1.28 19.89 -0.98
C LEU A 60 2.54 20.46 -1.65
N ILE A 61 2.38 21.48 -2.51
CA ILE A 61 3.49 22.18 -3.16
C ILE A 61 4.47 22.74 -2.12
N SER A 62 3.99 23.53 -1.17
CA SER A 62 4.82 24.12 -0.12
C SER A 62 5.57 23.06 0.72
N ASN A 63 4.91 21.94 1.02
CA ASN A 63 5.54 20.82 1.73
C ASN A 63 6.65 20.17 0.91
N LEU A 64 6.45 19.97 -0.41
CA LEU A 64 7.46 19.41 -1.31
C LEU A 64 8.65 20.35 -1.51
N GLU A 65 8.41 21.66 -1.61
CA GLU A 65 9.46 22.67 -1.66
C GLU A 65 10.30 22.67 -0.38
N TYR A 66 9.66 22.60 0.78
CA TYR A 66 10.36 22.52 2.05
C TYR A 66 11.20 21.25 2.16
N LEU A 67 10.64 20.10 1.76
CA LEU A 67 11.36 18.85 1.70
C LEU A 67 12.57 18.95 0.77
N LEU A 68 12.41 19.53 -0.43
CA LEU A 68 13.48 19.74 -1.40
C LEU A 68 14.62 20.56 -0.78
N LYS A 69 14.29 21.70 -0.17
CA LYS A 69 15.27 22.57 0.51
C LYS A 69 16.03 21.81 1.60
N LYS A 70 15.38 20.92 2.35
CA LYS A 70 16.04 20.13 3.38
C LYS A 70 16.98 19.10 2.79
N VAL A 71 16.52 18.30 1.83
CA VAL A 71 17.33 17.24 1.22
C VAL A 71 18.46 17.75 0.34
N GLU A 72 18.44 19.02 -0.08
CA GLU A 72 19.60 19.67 -0.71
C GLU A 72 20.79 19.83 0.24
N ASN A 73 20.52 19.94 1.54
CA ASN A 73 21.54 20.23 2.55
C ASN A 73 21.92 19.01 3.39
N ILE A 74 21.23 17.87 3.23
CA ILE A 74 21.47 16.67 4.01
C ILE A 74 21.50 15.42 3.14
N LYS A 75 22.34 14.47 3.52
CA LYS A 75 22.28 13.12 2.98
C LYS A 75 21.26 12.30 3.79
N ILE A 76 20.16 11.92 3.16
CA ILE A 76 19.14 11.06 3.78
C ILE A 76 19.59 9.58 3.79
N HIS A 77 19.36 8.89 4.90
CA HIS A 77 19.74 7.47 5.12
C HIS A 77 18.68 6.46 4.67
N PHE A 78 17.56 6.93 4.12
CA PHE A 78 16.41 6.12 3.76
C PHE A 78 15.97 6.36 2.30
N GLN A 79 15.12 5.48 1.77
CA GLN A 79 14.52 5.61 0.45
C GLN A 79 13.31 6.55 0.48
N LEU A 80 13.23 7.50 -0.44
CA LEU A 80 12.18 8.52 -0.64
C LEU A 80 11.51 8.24 -1.99
N SER A 81 10.45 7.46 -1.98
CA SER A 81 9.78 7.04 -3.20
C SER A 81 8.60 7.97 -3.49
N PHE A 82 8.29 8.14 -4.78
CA PHE A 82 7.08 8.84 -5.19
C PHE A 82 6.17 7.89 -5.97
N GLY A 83 4.89 7.86 -5.62
CA GLY A 83 3.85 7.20 -6.39
C GLY A 83 2.94 8.21 -7.03
N LEU A 84 3.15 8.53 -8.31
CA LEU A 84 2.29 9.42 -9.08
C LEU A 84 1.09 8.63 -9.62
N ARG A 85 -0.09 8.86 -9.05
CA ARG A 85 -1.37 8.37 -9.54
C ARG A 85 -2.00 9.44 -10.41
N THR A 86 -2.23 9.14 -11.67
CA THR A 86 -2.67 10.12 -12.67
C THR A 86 -3.50 9.46 -13.76
N TYR A 87 -4.03 10.28 -14.66
CA TYR A 87 -4.81 9.84 -15.81
C TYR A 87 -4.11 8.78 -16.65
N GLN A 88 -4.90 7.93 -17.29
CA GLN A 88 -4.39 6.92 -18.22
C GLN A 88 -3.70 7.57 -19.43
N SER A 89 -4.27 8.67 -19.93
CA SER A 89 -3.75 9.51 -21.01
C SER A 89 -2.51 10.33 -20.66
N PHE A 90 -2.14 10.43 -19.38
CA PHE A 90 -0.93 11.16 -18.99
C PHE A 90 0.30 10.56 -19.65
N ASP A 91 0.96 11.27 -20.56
CA ASP A 91 2.09 10.72 -21.33
C ASP A 91 3.23 10.25 -20.42
N SER A 92 3.98 11.20 -19.86
CA SER A 92 5.19 10.93 -19.11
C SER A 92 5.50 12.05 -18.13
N LEU A 93 6.18 11.71 -17.04
CA LEU A 93 6.72 12.74 -16.16
C LEU A 93 7.68 13.64 -16.93
N LYS A 94 8.49 13.10 -17.86
CA LYS A 94 9.46 13.86 -18.66
C LYS A 94 8.80 15.02 -19.41
N ALA A 95 7.68 14.78 -20.11
CA ALA A 95 6.94 15.79 -20.85
C ALA A 95 6.13 16.76 -19.96
N CYS A 96 5.82 16.37 -18.72
CA CYS A 96 5.03 17.20 -17.81
C CYS A 96 5.80 18.43 -17.32
N SER A 97 5.25 19.63 -17.58
CA SER A 97 5.84 20.93 -17.24
C SER A 97 5.20 21.61 -16.02
N SER A 98 4.17 21.02 -15.41
CA SER A 98 3.53 21.58 -14.22
C SER A 98 4.52 21.78 -13.07
N GLU A 99 4.21 22.71 -12.18
CA GLU A 99 4.98 22.98 -10.96
C GLU A 99 5.21 21.69 -10.13
N LEU A 100 4.15 20.92 -9.91
CA LEU A 100 4.21 19.64 -9.20
C LEU A 100 5.18 18.65 -9.87
N CYS A 101 5.07 18.47 -11.19
CA CYS A 101 5.96 17.58 -11.93
C CYS A 101 7.42 18.04 -11.86
N GLN A 102 7.68 19.34 -11.94
CA GLN A 102 9.03 19.89 -11.81
C GLN A 102 9.62 19.64 -10.41
N LEU A 103 8.83 19.83 -9.35
CA LEU A 103 9.26 19.55 -7.98
C LEU A 103 9.61 18.07 -7.77
N ILE A 104 8.75 17.15 -8.24
CA ILE A 104 8.99 15.71 -8.16
C ILE A 104 10.27 15.32 -8.91
N LYS A 105 10.49 15.86 -10.12
CA LYS A 105 11.74 15.65 -10.88
C LYS A 105 12.96 16.11 -10.10
N LYS A 106 12.94 17.34 -9.57
CA LYS A 106 14.06 17.90 -8.79
C LYS A 106 14.36 17.03 -7.57
N LEU A 107 13.34 16.65 -6.81
CA LEU A 107 13.47 15.74 -5.67
C LEU A 107 14.06 14.39 -6.07
N ALA A 108 13.57 13.77 -7.14
CA ALA A 108 14.06 12.48 -7.61
C ALA A 108 15.52 12.52 -8.08
N ILE A 109 15.93 13.59 -8.78
CA ILE A 109 17.33 13.82 -9.18
C ILE A 109 18.22 13.94 -7.95
N LYS A 110 17.82 14.74 -6.96
CA LYS A 110 18.64 15.00 -5.76
C LYS A 110 18.78 13.79 -4.86
N THR A 111 17.78 12.92 -4.85
CA THR A 111 17.71 11.82 -3.90
C THR A 111 18.01 10.46 -4.53
N SER A 112 18.28 10.40 -5.84
CA SER A 112 18.63 9.20 -6.63
C SER A 112 17.51 8.15 -6.73
N LYS A 113 16.23 8.57 -6.84
CA LYS A 113 15.11 7.73 -6.39
C LYS A 113 14.03 7.34 -7.38
N HIS A 114 13.30 6.32 -6.95
CA HIS A 114 12.22 5.65 -7.65
C HIS A 114 10.95 6.49 -7.67
N ILE A 115 10.56 6.89 -8.89
CA ILE A 115 9.22 7.40 -9.18
C ILE A 115 8.44 6.28 -9.85
N ILE A 116 7.27 5.97 -9.32
CA ILE A 116 6.34 5.00 -9.89
C ILE A 116 5.14 5.77 -10.43
N ILE A 117 4.90 5.68 -11.73
CA ILE A 117 3.69 6.22 -12.35
C ILE A 117 2.64 5.12 -12.39
N ASN A 118 1.55 5.31 -11.66
CA ASN A 118 0.44 4.38 -11.53
C ASN A 118 -0.77 4.90 -12.28
N LYS A 119 -1.03 4.31 -13.45
CA LYS A 119 -2.23 4.57 -14.27
C LYS A 119 -3.33 3.52 -14.08
N LYS A 120 -3.04 2.46 -13.32
CA LYS A 120 -3.97 1.36 -13.05
C LYS A 120 -4.51 1.49 -11.64
N TYR A 121 -5.82 1.47 -11.53
CA TYR A 121 -6.52 1.61 -10.26
C TYR A 121 -7.14 0.29 -9.86
N TYR A 122 -7.43 0.21 -8.58
CA TYR A 122 -7.88 -1.02 -7.98
C TYR A 122 -9.29 -0.85 -7.44
N ASN A 123 -10.03 -1.95 -7.34
CA ASN A 123 -11.43 -1.97 -6.95
C ASN A 123 -11.67 -2.10 -5.44
N TRP A 124 -10.60 -2.23 -4.64
CA TRP A 124 -10.66 -2.30 -3.18
C TRP A 124 -11.59 -3.42 -2.68
N GLY A 125 -11.47 -4.60 -3.28
CA GLY A 125 -12.30 -5.74 -2.87
C GLY A 125 -13.75 -5.61 -3.30
N GLY A 126 -14.01 -4.81 -4.35
CA GLY A 126 -15.35 -4.53 -4.87
C GLY A 126 -16.00 -3.26 -4.32
N TYR A 127 -15.32 -2.55 -3.42
CA TYR A 127 -15.82 -1.28 -2.85
C TYR A 127 -15.88 -0.15 -3.88
N ILE A 128 -15.00 -0.18 -4.89
CA ILE A 128 -14.93 0.83 -5.95
C ILE A 128 -15.25 0.17 -7.30
N SER A 129 -16.18 0.77 -8.03
CA SER A 129 -16.64 0.38 -9.36
C SER A 129 -16.21 1.41 -10.42
N GLU A 130 -16.44 1.07 -11.70
CA GLU A 130 -16.23 2.01 -12.82
C GLU A 130 -17.16 3.23 -12.76
N GLU A 131 -18.37 3.08 -12.20
CA GLU A 131 -19.31 4.20 -12.09
C GLU A 131 -18.81 5.23 -11.07
N ASP A 132 -18.15 4.79 -9.98
CA ASP A 132 -17.59 5.68 -8.96
C ASP A 132 -16.49 6.60 -9.49
N VAL A 133 -15.83 6.19 -10.58
CA VAL A 133 -14.75 6.96 -11.23
C VAL A 133 -15.19 7.55 -12.58
N LYS A 134 -16.48 7.52 -12.88
CA LYS A 134 -17.01 8.04 -14.13
C LYS A 134 -16.66 9.51 -14.33
N GLY A 135 -16.22 9.83 -15.54
CA GLY A 135 -15.72 11.17 -15.89
C GLY A 135 -14.27 11.42 -15.46
N LEU A 136 -13.62 10.47 -14.77
CA LEU A 136 -12.19 10.45 -14.59
C LEU A 136 -11.57 9.54 -15.66
N ASP A 137 -10.40 9.92 -16.18
CA ASP A 137 -9.61 9.07 -17.08
C ASP A 137 -8.86 7.99 -16.26
N ILE A 138 -9.66 7.09 -15.67
CA ILE A 138 -9.27 6.02 -14.76
C ILE A 138 -9.92 4.72 -15.23
N TYR A 139 -9.17 3.62 -15.14
CA TYR A 139 -9.67 2.27 -15.31
C TYR A 139 -9.53 1.46 -14.02
N ILE A 140 -10.61 0.81 -13.59
CA ILE A 140 -10.68 -0.07 -12.43
C ILE A 140 -10.50 -1.51 -12.87
N LYS A 141 -9.49 -2.18 -12.31
CA LYS A 141 -9.25 -3.59 -12.60
C LYS A 141 -10.40 -4.48 -12.14
N LYS A 142 -10.67 -5.52 -12.93
CA LYS A 142 -11.73 -6.48 -12.65
C LYS A 142 -11.19 -7.68 -11.86
N ALA A 143 -12.02 -8.22 -10.98
CA ALA A 143 -11.69 -9.39 -10.17
C ALA A 143 -11.40 -10.64 -11.03
N ALA A 144 -12.08 -10.75 -12.18
CA ALA A 144 -11.95 -11.87 -13.12
C ALA A 144 -10.54 -11.97 -13.74
N ASP A 145 -9.77 -10.89 -13.73
CA ASP A 145 -8.40 -10.85 -14.29
C ASP A 145 -7.38 -11.59 -13.39
N TYR A 146 -7.79 -12.04 -12.21
CA TYR A 146 -6.89 -12.60 -11.20
C TYR A 146 -7.14 -14.08 -10.95
N TYR A 147 -6.05 -14.85 -10.98
CA TYR A 147 -6.06 -16.28 -10.67
C TYR A 147 -6.35 -16.52 -9.18
N LYS A 148 -7.49 -17.17 -8.91
CA LYS A 148 -7.97 -17.52 -7.57
C LYS A 148 -8.04 -19.03 -7.42
N LYS A 149 -7.01 -19.59 -6.79
CA LYS A 149 -6.99 -20.98 -6.34
C LYS A 149 -6.28 -21.04 -5.02
N GLY A 150 -6.87 -21.70 -4.04
CA GLY A 150 -6.25 -21.81 -2.74
C GLY A 150 -6.21 -20.52 -1.95
N ALA A 151 -5.63 -20.56 -0.76
CA ALA A 151 -5.47 -19.41 0.13
C ALA A 151 -4.68 -18.27 -0.51
N CYS A 152 -5.02 -17.04 -0.13
CA CYS A 152 -4.26 -15.86 -0.49
C CYS A 152 -2.99 -15.83 0.36
N SER A 153 -1.84 -15.71 -0.29
CA SER A 153 -0.55 -15.69 0.39
C SER A 153 -0.40 -14.51 1.37
N LEU A 154 -1.10 -13.40 1.12
CA LEU A 154 -1.04 -12.20 1.95
C LEU A 154 -1.49 -12.46 3.40
N ILE A 155 -2.37 -13.43 3.61
CA ILE A 155 -2.84 -13.86 4.94
C ILE A 155 -1.67 -14.29 5.84
N PHE A 156 -0.60 -14.84 5.26
CA PHE A 156 0.50 -15.41 6.02
C PHE A 156 1.60 -14.41 6.38
N TYR A 157 1.70 -13.28 5.66
CA TYR A 157 2.87 -12.40 5.81
C TYR A 157 2.56 -10.90 5.70
N LYS A 158 1.33 -10.50 5.37
CA LYS A 158 0.95 -9.11 5.20
C LYS A 158 -0.43 -8.84 5.80
N ASN A 159 -0.44 -8.80 7.13
CA ASN A 159 -1.61 -8.54 7.96
C ASN A 159 -1.63 -7.10 8.46
N GLN A 160 -2.79 -6.63 8.91
CA GLN A 160 -3.02 -5.25 9.32
C GLN A 160 -3.54 -5.20 10.75
N VAL A 161 -2.97 -4.30 11.55
CA VAL A 161 -3.56 -3.85 12.82
C VAL A 161 -4.43 -2.64 12.51
N MET A 162 -5.73 -2.73 12.79
CA MET A 162 -6.69 -1.64 12.64
C MET A 162 -6.53 -0.63 13.78
N ALA A 163 -7.04 0.59 13.60
CA ALA A 163 -6.92 1.65 14.60
C ALA A 163 -7.60 1.31 15.95
N ASP A 164 -8.60 0.43 15.92
CA ASP A 164 -9.32 -0.07 17.10
C ASP A 164 -8.67 -1.31 17.73
N GLY A 165 -7.55 -1.81 17.21
CA GLY A 165 -6.84 -2.99 17.70
C GLY A 165 -7.23 -4.31 17.01
N ARG A 166 -8.28 -4.33 16.16
CA ARG A 166 -8.60 -5.54 15.38
C ARG A 166 -7.42 -5.92 14.48
N ILE A 167 -7.13 -7.21 14.39
CA ILE A 167 -6.18 -7.77 13.42
C ILE A 167 -6.93 -8.30 12.21
N ASN A 168 -6.64 -7.75 11.05
CA ASN A 168 -7.21 -8.17 9.79
C ASN A 168 -6.26 -9.08 8.99
N ALA A 169 -6.79 -10.17 8.43
CA ALA A 169 -6.03 -11.12 7.61
C ALA A 169 -5.67 -10.58 6.21
N CYS A 170 -6.16 -9.38 5.85
CA CYS A 170 -5.90 -8.76 4.56
C CYS A 170 -5.47 -7.30 4.73
N ALA A 171 -4.20 -7.00 4.48
CA ALA A 171 -3.69 -5.62 4.50
C ALA A 171 -3.76 -4.91 3.14
N CYS A 172 -4.56 -5.39 2.18
CA CYS A 172 -4.55 -4.85 0.82
C CYS A 172 -5.90 -4.34 0.30
N ARG A 173 -7.00 -5.05 0.54
CA ARG A 173 -8.29 -4.79 -0.12
C ARG A 173 -9.49 -4.80 0.82
N ASP A 174 -9.35 -5.32 2.02
CA ASP A 174 -10.44 -5.43 2.98
C ASP A 174 -10.43 -4.26 3.96
N VAL A 175 -10.98 -3.13 3.51
CA VAL A 175 -10.96 -1.87 4.27
C VAL A 175 -11.84 -1.88 5.51
N ASP A 176 -12.93 -2.64 5.47
CA ASP A 176 -13.88 -2.76 6.59
C ASP A 176 -13.47 -3.84 7.59
N ALA A 177 -12.33 -4.49 7.38
CA ALA A 177 -11.83 -5.60 8.17
C ALA A 177 -12.86 -6.75 8.32
N THR A 178 -13.53 -7.11 7.23
CA THR A 178 -14.45 -8.25 7.16
C THR A 178 -13.74 -9.60 7.36
N LEU A 179 -12.42 -9.63 7.24
CA LEU A 179 -11.55 -10.78 7.49
C LEU A 179 -10.79 -10.67 8.82
N ALA A 180 -11.36 -9.98 9.81
CA ALA A 180 -10.78 -9.88 11.15
C ALA A 180 -10.56 -11.26 11.79
N ILE A 181 -9.38 -11.47 12.35
CA ILE A 181 -8.93 -12.75 12.95
C ILE A 181 -8.62 -12.65 14.44
N GLY A 182 -8.73 -11.46 15.03
CA GLY A 182 -8.52 -11.24 16.47
C GLY A 182 -8.42 -9.76 16.83
N ASP A 183 -8.05 -9.47 18.07
CA ASP A 183 -7.87 -8.11 18.59
C ASP A 183 -6.69 -8.06 19.56
N ILE A 184 -5.71 -7.18 19.30
CA ILE A 184 -4.50 -7.08 20.13
C ILE A 184 -4.75 -6.50 21.52
N ASN A 185 -5.90 -5.88 21.75
CA ASN A 185 -6.28 -5.43 23.09
C ASN A 185 -6.63 -6.61 24.01
N ASN A 186 -7.00 -7.76 23.43
CA ASN A 186 -7.51 -8.92 24.16
C ASN A 186 -6.66 -10.18 23.96
N GLN A 187 -5.82 -10.24 22.92
CA GLN A 187 -5.10 -11.44 22.52
C GLN A 187 -3.67 -11.10 22.09
N SER A 188 -2.73 -11.99 22.36
CA SER A 188 -1.37 -11.91 21.82
C SER A 188 -1.33 -12.28 20.34
N PHE A 189 -0.33 -11.78 19.60
CA PHE A 189 -0.11 -12.22 18.22
C PHE A 189 0.08 -13.74 18.09
N LYS A 190 0.65 -14.40 19.11
CA LYS A 190 0.83 -15.85 19.11
C LYS A 190 -0.52 -16.57 19.08
N GLU A 191 -1.50 -16.09 19.84
CA GLU A 191 -2.85 -16.65 19.86
C GLU A 191 -3.59 -16.33 18.56
N ILE A 192 -3.50 -15.09 18.08
CA ILE A 192 -4.19 -14.65 16.85
C ILE A 192 -3.72 -15.44 15.63
N TYR A 193 -2.41 -15.68 15.48
CA TYR A 193 -1.84 -16.43 14.34
C TYR A 193 -1.67 -17.93 14.62
N SER A 194 -2.32 -18.46 15.66
CA SER A 194 -2.28 -19.88 15.99
C SER A 194 -3.12 -20.72 15.05
N VAL A 195 -2.72 -21.98 14.83
CA VAL A 195 -3.55 -22.99 14.16
C VAL A 195 -4.79 -23.37 14.98
N GLU A 196 -4.79 -23.05 16.27
CA GLU A 196 -5.96 -23.22 17.14
C GLU A 196 -6.96 -22.07 17.03
N ASN A 197 -6.56 -20.95 16.41
CA ASN A 197 -7.51 -19.89 16.09
C ASN A 197 -8.41 -20.34 14.93
N LYS A 198 -9.62 -20.77 15.29
CA LYS A 198 -10.62 -21.25 14.33
C LYS A 198 -11.00 -20.19 13.29
N ILE A 199 -11.05 -18.90 13.64
CA ILE A 199 -11.41 -17.83 12.71
C ILE A 199 -10.35 -17.73 11.62
N TYR A 200 -9.08 -17.61 12.02
CA TYR A 200 -7.94 -17.57 11.11
C TYR A 200 -7.88 -18.81 10.20
N MET A 201 -7.98 -20.00 10.80
CA MET A 201 -7.91 -21.25 10.04
C MET A 201 -9.12 -21.48 9.13
N ASN A 202 -10.30 -20.96 9.47
CA ASN A 202 -11.49 -21.09 8.62
C ASN A 202 -11.35 -20.28 7.33
N ILE A 203 -10.80 -19.06 7.39
CA ILE A 203 -10.48 -18.26 6.19
C ILE A 203 -9.54 -19.05 5.28
N ILE A 204 -8.45 -19.61 5.82
CA ILE A 204 -7.48 -20.39 5.05
C ILE A 204 -8.14 -21.62 4.42
N ARG A 205 -8.87 -22.42 5.20
CA ARG A 205 -9.53 -23.65 4.72
C ARG A 205 -10.59 -23.36 3.67
N ASN A 206 -11.41 -22.34 3.86
CA ASN A 206 -12.44 -21.96 2.90
C ASN A 206 -11.82 -21.57 1.56
N GLN A 207 -10.79 -20.72 1.56
CA GLN A 207 -10.09 -20.35 0.33
C GLN A 207 -9.38 -21.53 -0.34
N GLN A 208 -8.89 -22.51 0.45
CA GLN A 208 -8.36 -23.77 -0.08
C GLN A 208 -9.41 -24.61 -0.81
N LEU A 209 -10.67 -24.56 -0.35
CA LEU A 209 -11.82 -25.20 -0.98
C LEU A 209 -12.45 -24.36 -2.10
N GLY A 210 -11.87 -23.21 -2.45
CA GLY A 210 -12.44 -22.28 -3.44
C GLY A 210 -13.65 -21.49 -2.93
N LYS A 211 -13.91 -21.51 -1.62
CA LYS A 211 -14.95 -20.71 -0.96
C LYS A 211 -14.35 -19.40 -0.50
N PHE A 212 -14.63 -18.32 -1.22
CA PHE A 212 -14.05 -17.02 -0.93
C PHE A 212 -15.09 -16.15 -0.22
N ASN A 213 -14.66 -15.36 0.78
CA ASN A 213 -15.50 -14.29 1.31
C ASN A 213 -15.76 -13.24 0.21
N LEU A 214 -16.85 -12.47 0.31
CA LEU A 214 -17.24 -11.46 -0.69
C LEU A 214 -16.09 -10.54 -1.11
N VAL A 215 -15.32 -10.02 -0.14
CA VAL A 215 -14.17 -9.15 -0.42
C VAL A 215 -13.08 -9.86 -1.24
N CYS A 216 -12.91 -11.17 -1.06
CA CYS A 216 -11.98 -12.00 -1.80
C CYS A 216 -12.52 -12.41 -3.17
N GLU A 217 -13.83 -12.65 -3.31
CA GLU A 217 -14.50 -12.90 -4.58
C GLU A 217 -14.35 -11.71 -5.53
N SER A 218 -14.47 -10.49 -4.98
CA SER A 218 -14.31 -9.24 -5.72
C SER A 218 -12.87 -8.73 -5.77
N CYS A 219 -11.91 -9.38 -5.08
CA CYS A 219 -10.53 -8.89 -5.01
C CYS A 219 -9.82 -8.91 -6.38
N ASP A 220 -9.22 -7.78 -6.74
CA ASP A 220 -8.38 -7.55 -7.92
C ASP A 220 -6.87 -7.53 -7.58
N PHE A 221 -6.50 -8.17 -6.48
CA PHE A 221 -5.11 -8.25 -6.02
C PHE A 221 -4.83 -9.59 -5.35
N TYR A 222 -5.62 -10.61 -5.72
CA TYR A 222 -5.53 -11.94 -5.12
C TYR A 222 -4.17 -12.59 -5.44
N ARG A 223 -3.54 -13.17 -4.42
CA ARG A 223 -2.25 -13.83 -4.54
C ARG A 223 -2.36 -15.29 -4.16
N SER A 224 -2.72 -16.13 -5.11
CA SER A 224 -2.80 -17.58 -4.90
C SER A 224 -1.47 -18.14 -4.42
N ILE A 225 -1.47 -18.99 -3.37
CA ILE A 225 -0.29 -19.77 -2.99
C ILE A 225 0.14 -20.80 -4.07
N TYR A 226 -0.69 -21.05 -5.08
CA TYR A 226 -0.40 -21.93 -6.21
C TYR A 226 0.11 -21.20 -7.45
N LYS A 227 0.40 -19.90 -7.34
CA LYS A 227 1.02 -19.09 -8.40
C LYS A 227 2.26 -18.40 -7.83
N ASN A 228 3.37 -18.45 -8.57
CA ASN A 228 4.54 -17.68 -8.20
C ASN A 228 4.34 -16.20 -8.58
N TYR A 229 4.77 -15.28 -7.72
CA TYR A 229 4.72 -13.84 -7.94
C TYR A 229 6.10 -13.26 -7.62
N ASP A 230 6.58 -12.32 -8.42
CA ASP A 230 7.92 -11.70 -8.31
C ASP A 230 8.23 -11.14 -6.90
N VAL A 231 7.18 -10.77 -6.17
CA VAL A 231 7.30 -10.30 -4.78
C VAL A 231 7.86 -11.37 -3.83
N TYR A 232 7.73 -12.65 -4.15
CA TYR A 232 8.23 -13.75 -3.33
C TYR A 232 9.74 -13.89 -3.41
N ASP A 233 10.35 -13.50 -4.53
CA ASP A 233 11.81 -13.52 -4.71
C ASP A 233 12.53 -12.62 -3.69
N LYS A 234 11.83 -11.58 -3.19
CA LYS A 234 12.35 -10.71 -2.12
C LYS A 234 12.54 -11.43 -0.79
N TYR A 235 11.79 -12.49 -0.53
CA TYR A 235 11.79 -13.15 0.78
C TYR A 235 12.74 -14.36 0.84
N LYS A 236 13.30 -14.84 -0.29
CA LYS A 236 14.27 -15.96 -0.39
C LYS A 236 13.98 -17.12 0.58
N LYS A 237 12.71 -17.50 0.72
CA LYS A 237 12.29 -18.64 1.55
C LYS A 237 11.65 -19.69 0.66
N GLU A 238 12.01 -20.94 0.88
CA GLU A 238 11.36 -22.06 0.23
C GLU A 238 9.86 -22.07 0.61
N SER A 239 8.99 -22.15 -0.39
CA SER A 239 7.55 -22.21 -0.17
C SER A 239 7.15 -23.58 0.39
N LEU A 240 6.38 -23.60 1.48
CA LEU A 240 5.83 -24.82 2.06
C LEU A 240 4.36 -24.98 1.68
N THR A 241 3.96 -26.17 1.21
CA THR A 241 2.53 -26.45 0.98
C THR A 241 1.78 -26.50 2.31
N LEU A 242 0.48 -26.17 2.32
CA LEU A 242 -0.34 -26.28 3.53
C LEU A 242 -0.30 -27.71 4.12
N LYS A 243 -0.31 -28.74 3.27
CA LYS A 243 -0.20 -30.14 3.73
C LYS A 243 1.11 -30.38 4.49
N LYS A 244 2.24 -29.98 3.92
CA LYS A 244 3.56 -30.11 4.57
C LYS A 244 3.63 -29.31 5.87
N PHE A 245 3.08 -28.09 5.89
CA PHE A 245 3.01 -27.26 7.11
C PHE A 245 2.20 -27.95 8.22
N LEU A 246 1.01 -28.46 7.90
CA LEU A 246 0.18 -29.15 8.88
C LEU A 246 0.81 -30.45 9.39
N GLN A 247 1.69 -31.08 8.61
CA GLN A 247 2.47 -32.24 9.05
C GLN A 247 3.63 -31.86 9.97
N SER A 248 4.21 -30.67 9.84
CA SER A 248 5.37 -30.25 10.65
C SER A 248 5.03 -29.72 12.05
N ILE A 249 3.74 -29.50 12.33
CA ILE A 249 3.24 -28.99 13.61
C ILE A 249 2.51 -30.05 14.43
N LYS A 250 2.40 -31.28 13.90
CA LYS A 250 1.96 -32.47 14.64
C LYS A 250 3.19 -33.12 15.28
#